data_AF-A0A7H9EJR5-F1
#
_entry.id   AF-A0A7H9EJR5-F1
#
_cell.length_a   1.000
_cell.length_b   1.000
_cell.length_c   1.000
_cell.angle_alpha   90.00
_cell.angle_beta   90.00
_cell.angle_gamma   90.00
#
_symmetry.space_group_name_H-M   'P 1'
#
loop_
_entity.id
_entity.type
_entity.pdbx_description
1 polymer ?
#
loop_
_entity_poly.entity_id
_entity_poly.type
_entity_poly.pdbx_seq_one_letter_code
_entity_poly.pdbx_strand_id
1 'polypeptide(L)'
;MLARIPEEVIDNVRSSVNIYDIVSQFVQLHRSGSNWFGLCPFHSENTPSFSVNEKKQIFHCFSCGRGGNVFKFLMELQGLSFPEAVFQVAEAANITIDDQYRHTGQKQQVSEPNRKLLEMYQTTVDLYHYILMETEAGQAALDYVHARGLSDELLREFKIGFAPDENLLEVYLKDRAFDDYQLLHKSGLFVTSQEGQLFDRFKGRVMFPIRDAFGRPVAFSGRILVKSDQVPKYLNSPETDIFNKRKILFNFDKAKAEIRRQKEVILFEGFMDVLAAYRAGVKNGVASMGTSLTEDQIYLLERHAQRLLVCYDGDEPGQRATKRTLDLLEPYGKIELGVIMLPDQMDPDETLHKYGLEHFAKILQENRVSPIAFFMQLYRQGRNMRNEDDQVDYLHDVLPELAKTNDRIQQDLYLNRLADEFHLERADLRAQLDQVVSQVGAPDPPPQRDVEVRITPPMDSGSDRQYSQVEKAERLLLYRALHDHVVWTKLHAMTSFNFVDQEYQLIYTLAEGYFNIYQQYESANFLDYLQDDNLRQVIVSIEMADYTSETSMEEVEDCLRIIMEVPLHQEIGQTQMAIKNAERQGDFETLTELTAKLIKLLQKQQTN
;
A
#
# COMPACT_ATOMS: atom_id res chain seq x y z
N MET A 1 -11.07 29.95 -3.89
CA MET A 1 -11.52 28.93 -2.92
C MET A 1 -12.00 27.76 -3.74
N LEU A 2 -11.38 26.58 -3.62
CA LEU A 2 -11.86 25.38 -4.30
C LEU A 2 -13.04 24.83 -3.50
N ALA A 3 -14.12 24.50 -4.19
CA ALA A 3 -15.37 24.07 -3.58
C ALA A 3 -15.20 22.64 -3.02
N ARG A 4 -15.40 22.44 -1.71
CA ARG A 4 -15.49 21.10 -1.10
C ARG A 4 -16.92 20.59 -1.30
N ILE A 5 -17.12 19.29 -1.53
CA ILE A 5 -18.47 18.71 -1.52
C ILE A 5 -19.09 19.06 -0.16
N PRO A 6 -20.24 19.77 -0.13
CA PRO A 6 -20.90 20.12 1.13
C PRO A 6 -21.23 18.84 1.92
N GLU A 7 -21.12 18.92 3.24
CA GLU A 7 -21.39 17.76 4.13
C GLU A 7 -22.83 17.25 3.94
N GLU A 8 -23.79 18.16 3.79
CA GLU A 8 -25.18 17.84 3.45
C GLU A 8 -25.33 17.01 2.16
N VAL A 9 -24.47 17.23 1.16
CA VAL A 9 -24.49 16.46 -0.10
C VAL A 9 -23.92 15.07 0.12
N ILE A 10 -22.82 14.95 0.88
CA ILE A 10 -22.21 13.66 1.24
C ILE A 10 -23.22 12.81 2.01
N ASP A 11 -23.90 13.42 3.00
CA ASP A 11 -24.91 12.77 3.83
C ASP A 11 -26.11 12.32 3.02
N ASN A 12 -26.62 13.17 2.13
CA ASN A 12 -27.71 12.83 1.23
C ASN A 12 -27.35 11.66 0.31
N VAL A 13 -26.15 11.69 -0.30
CA VAL A 13 -25.66 10.62 -1.16
C VAL A 13 -25.53 9.32 -0.41
N ARG A 14 -24.93 9.32 0.78
CA ARG A 14 -24.83 8.11 1.60
C ARG A 14 -26.20 7.56 1.99
N SER A 15 -27.09 8.41 2.47
CA SER A 15 -28.40 8.00 2.99
C SER A 15 -29.35 7.53 1.88
N SER A 16 -29.04 7.85 0.62
CA SER A 16 -29.82 7.45 -0.55
C SER A 16 -29.55 6.02 -1.03
N VAL A 17 -28.49 5.38 -0.54
CA VAL A 17 -28.13 4.01 -0.91
C VAL A 17 -28.13 3.11 0.30
N ASN A 18 -28.36 1.82 0.05
CA ASN A 18 -28.11 0.79 1.04
C ASN A 18 -26.74 0.16 0.76
N ILE A 19 -25.86 0.13 1.77
CA ILE A 19 -24.55 -0.51 1.66
C ILE A 19 -24.64 -1.95 1.17
N TYR A 20 -25.70 -2.69 1.56
CA TYR A 20 -25.92 -4.06 1.08
C TYR A 20 -26.07 -4.11 -0.45
N ASP A 21 -26.84 -3.19 -1.05
CA ASP A 21 -27.09 -3.16 -2.49
C ASP A 21 -25.83 -2.82 -3.29
N ILE A 22 -24.94 -2.00 -2.72
CA ILE A 22 -23.66 -1.68 -3.35
C ILE A 22 -22.70 -2.85 -3.21
N VAL A 23 -22.56 -3.42 -2.03
CA VAL A 23 -21.58 -4.49 -1.75
C VAL A 23 -21.96 -5.80 -2.44
N SER A 24 -23.26 -6.13 -2.50
CA SER A 24 -23.77 -7.36 -3.13
C SER A 24 -23.52 -7.44 -4.64
N GLN A 25 -23.18 -6.32 -5.29
CA GLN A 25 -22.73 -6.30 -6.68
C GLN A 25 -21.33 -6.90 -6.85
N PHE A 26 -20.52 -6.93 -5.80
CA PHE A 26 -19.12 -7.39 -5.82
C PHE A 26 -18.90 -8.67 -5.02
N VAL A 27 -19.72 -8.90 -3.99
CA VAL A 27 -19.56 -10.02 -3.05
C VAL A 27 -20.87 -10.79 -2.96
N GLN A 28 -20.80 -12.12 -3.10
CA GLN A 28 -21.95 -12.96 -2.83
C GLN A 28 -22.19 -13.04 -1.32
N LEU A 29 -23.30 -12.47 -0.86
CA LEU A 29 -23.66 -12.39 0.55
C LEU A 29 -24.78 -13.36 0.92
N HIS A 30 -24.71 -13.94 2.11
CA HIS A 30 -25.76 -14.77 2.71
C HIS A 30 -26.16 -14.21 4.08
N ARG A 31 -27.46 -14.26 4.39
CA ARG A 31 -27.98 -13.67 5.63
C ARG A 31 -27.70 -14.58 6.82
N SER A 32 -27.18 -14.01 7.91
CA SER A 32 -27.06 -14.68 9.21
C SER A 32 -27.38 -13.68 10.32
N GLY A 33 -28.52 -13.87 11.00
CA GLY A 33 -29.03 -12.93 11.99
C GLY A 33 -29.32 -11.54 11.39
N SER A 34 -28.78 -10.50 12.00
CA SER A 34 -28.88 -9.10 11.56
C SER A 34 -27.83 -8.69 10.52
N ASN A 35 -26.88 -9.57 10.20
CA ASN A 35 -25.75 -9.32 9.31
C ASN A 35 -25.83 -10.17 8.03
N TRP A 36 -25.06 -9.76 7.03
CA TRP A 36 -24.86 -10.46 5.77
C TRP A 36 -23.40 -10.86 5.63
N PHE A 37 -23.11 -12.13 5.39
CA PHE A 37 -21.75 -12.66 5.36
C PHE A 37 -21.33 -13.10 3.95
N GLY A 38 -20.04 -12.96 3.64
CA GLY A 38 -19.44 -13.40 2.38
C GLY A 38 -17.93 -13.55 2.51
N LEU A 39 -17.28 -13.91 1.40
CA LEU A 39 -15.82 -13.87 1.30
C LEU A 39 -15.37 -12.42 1.18
N CYS A 40 -14.32 -12.07 1.90
CA CYS A 40 -13.76 -10.74 1.87
C CYS A 40 -13.20 -10.40 0.48
N PRO A 41 -13.61 -9.28 -0.13
CA PRO A 41 -13.08 -8.88 -1.44
C PRO A 41 -11.68 -8.27 -1.35
N PHE A 42 -11.17 -8.05 -0.13
CA PHE A 42 -9.94 -7.31 0.14
C PHE A 42 -8.71 -8.18 0.40
N HIS A 43 -8.92 -9.47 0.69
CA HIS A 43 -7.86 -10.44 0.92
C HIS A 43 -8.40 -11.84 0.60
N SER A 44 -7.51 -12.77 0.24
CA SER A 44 -7.91 -14.12 -0.10
C SER A 44 -8.18 -14.94 1.17
N GLU A 45 -9.38 -15.52 1.28
CA GLU A 45 -9.77 -16.42 2.36
C GLU A 45 -10.71 -17.52 1.86
N ASN A 46 -10.78 -18.64 2.57
CA ASN A 46 -11.65 -19.78 2.23
C ASN A 46 -12.92 -19.86 3.11
N THR A 47 -12.98 -19.06 4.18
CA THR A 47 -14.09 -19.01 5.13
C THR A 47 -14.71 -17.62 5.11
N PRO A 48 -16.04 -17.47 4.99
CA PRO A 48 -16.68 -16.16 5.01
C PRO A 48 -16.39 -15.41 6.31
N SER A 49 -15.63 -14.32 6.25
CA SER A 49 -15.39 -13.43 7.40
C SER A 49 -15.87 -12.00 7.17
N PHE A 50 -16.29 -11.70 5.95
CA PHE A 50 -16.74 -10.37 5.58
C PHE A 50 -18.22 -10.22 5.88
N SER A 51 -18.53 -9.30 6.79
CA SER A 51 -19.87 -9.00 7.29
C SER A 51 -20.32 -7.62 6.84
N VAL A 52 -21.58 -7.50 6.45
CA VAL A 52 -22.26 -6.25 6.14
C VAL A 52 -23.49 -6.12 7.03
N ASN A 53 -23.59 -5.02 7.77
CA ASN A 53 -24.77 -4.70 8.56
C ASN A 53 -25.59 -3.62 7.87
N GLU A 54 -26.78 -4.02 7.42
CA GLU A 54 -27.71 -3.16 6.69
C GLU A 54 -28.27 -2.03 7.56
N LYS A 55 -28.58 -2.30 8.83
CA LYS A 55 -29.14 -1.28 9.72
C LYS A 55 -28.10 -0.21 10.10
N LYS A 56 -26.85 -0.64 10.32
CA LYS A 56 -25.75 0.23 10.71
C LYS A 56 -25.05 0.89 9.51
N GLN A 57 -25.38 0.47 8.29
CA GLN A 57 -24.79 0.97 7.03
C GLN A 57 -23.24 0.86 6.99
N ILE A 58 -22.70 -0.24 7.51
CA ILE A 58 -21.26 -0.50 7.62
C ILE A 58 -20.90 -1.94 7.26
N PHE A 59 -19.64 -2.17 6.89
CA PHE A 59 -19.05 -3.49 6.68
C PHE A 59 -17.86 -3.70 7.62
N HIS A 60 -17.53 -4.96 7.88
CA HIS A 60 -16.34 -5.38 8.60
C HIS A 60 -15.88 -6.76 8.17
N CYS A 61 -14.58 -6.95 8.01
CA CYS A 61 -13.98 -8.26 7.83
C CYS A 61 -13.33 -8.73 9.12
N PHE A 62 -13.84 -9.80 9.71
CA PHE A 62 -13.30 -10.35 10.95
C PHE A 62 -11.92 -11.01 10.77
N SER A 63 -11.53 -11.41 9.56
CA SER A 63 -10.19 -11.95 9.30
C SER A 63 -9.12 -10.87 9.15
N CYS A 64 -9.36 -9.85 8.31
CA CYS A 64 -8.34 -8.84 7.98
C CYS A 64 -8.51 -7.49 8.70
N GLY A 65 -9.57 -7.35 9.50
CA GLY A 65 -9.85 -6.17 10.31
C GLY A 65 -10.28 -4.93 9.53
N ARG A 66 -10.49 -5.02 8.21
CA ARG A 66 -10.96 -3.89 7.40
C ARG A 66 -12.45 -3.66 7.61
N GLY A 67 -12.82 -2.42 7.83
CA GLY A 67 -14.19 -2.01 8.04
C GLY A 67 -14.43 -0.54 7.69
N GLY A 68 -15.69 -0.19 7.44
CA GLY A 68 -16.09 1.17 7.09
C GLY A 68 -17.51 1.25 6.55
N ASN A 69 -17.87 2.40 5.98
CA ASN A 69 -19.14 2.62 5.29
C ASN A 69 -19.01 2.36 3.77
N VAL A 70 -20.07 2.67 3.02
CA VAL A 70 -20.15 2.47 1.56
C VAL A 70 -19.03 3.19 0.79
N PHE A 71 -18.62 4.39 1.21
CA PHE A 71 -17.53 5.12 0.56
C PHE A 71 -16.20 4.43 0.81
N LYS A 72 -15.89 4.08 2.07
CA LYS A 72 -14.66 3.36 2.41
C LYS A 72 -14.58 2.02 1.69
N PHE A 73 -15.70 1.32 1.52
CA PHE A 73 -15.77 0.08 0.75
C PHE A 73 -15.29 0.28 -0.70
N LEU A 74 -15.85 1.25 -1.42
CA LEU A 74 -15.47 1.53 -2.81
C LEU A 74 -14.06 2.10 -2.92
N MET A 75 -13.65 2.95 -1.98
CA MET A 75 -12.29 3.46 -1.89
C MET A 75 -11.28 2.33 -1.72
N GLU A 76 -11.54 1.33 -0.87
CA GLU A 76 -10.61 0.21 -0.68
C GLU A 76 -10.68 -0.79 -1.85
N LEU A 77 -11.88 -1.06 -2.37
CA LEU A 77 -12.10 -2.07 -3.41
C LEU A 77 -11.57 -1.61 -4.76
N GLN A 78 -11.93 -0.40 -5.16
CA GLN A 78 -11.60 0.17 -6.46
C GLN A 78 -10.45 1.18 -6.37
N GLY A 79 -10.01 1.50 -5.15
CA GLY A 79 -8.87 2.36 -4.89
C GLY A 79 -9.07 3.79 -5.36
N LEU A 80 -10.29 4.28 -5.14
CA LEU A 80 -10.79 5.61 -5.44
C LEU A 80 -10.40 6.59 -4.33
N SER A 81 -10.30 7.87 -4.67
CA SER A 81 -10.32 8.96 -3.71
C SER A 81 -11.72 9.11 -3.11
N PHE A 82 -11.81 9.83 -1.98
CA PHE A 82 -13.10 10.05 -1.32
C PHE A 82 -14.13 10.74 -2.23
N PRO A 83 -13.83 11.85 -2.95
CA PRO A 83 -14.77 12.42 -3.90
C PRO A 83 -15.17 11.45 -5.00
N GLU A 84 -14.23 10.71 -5.61
CA GLU A 84 -14.55 9.71 -6.64
C GLU A 84 -15.52 8.64 -6.10
N ALA A 85 -15.33 8.19 -4.86
CA ALA A 85 -16.26 7.25 -4.22
C ALA A 85 -17.64 7.88 -3.97
N VAL A 86 -17.70 9.14 -3.54
CA VAL A 86 -18.96 9.89 -3.38
C VAL A 86 -19.69 10.02 -4.72
N PHE A 87 -18.98 10.37 -5.80
CA PHE A 87 -19.56 10.45 -7.15
C PHE A 87 -20.10 9.10 -7.63
N GLN A 88 -19.36 8.01 -7.42
CA GLN A 88 -19.83 6.68 -7.83
C GLN A 88 -21.09 6.24 -7.07
N VAL A 89 -21.16 6.52 -5.78
CA VAL A 89 -22.38 6.25 -5.00
C VAL A 89 -23.53 7.15 -5.46
N ALA A 90 -23.26 8.41 -5.77
CA ALA A 90 -24.26 9.34 -6.28
C ALA A 90 -24.82 8.90 -7.64
N GLU A 91 -23.98 8.38 -8.54
CA GLU A 91 -24.41 7.78 -9.80
C GLU A 91 -25.33 6.56 -9.55
N ALA A 92 -24.97 5.68 -8.61
CA ALA A 92 -25.82 4.55 -8.23
C ALA A 92 -27.17 4.99 -7.64
N ALA A 93 -27.21 6.15 -6.97
CA ALA A 93 -28.41 6.76 -6.40
C ALA A 93 -29.19 7.66 -7.38
N ASN A 94 -28.70 7.88 -8.61
CA ASN A 94 -29.19 8.89 -9.54
C ASN A 94 -29.23 10.33 -8.96
N ILE A 95 -28.26 10.67 -8.11
CA ILE A 95 -28.07 12.02 -7.55
C ILE A 95 -27.03 12.76 -8.38
N THR A 96 -27.39 13.93 -8.90
CA THR A 96 -26.45 14.80 -9.62
C THR A 96 -25.62 15.62 -8.63
N ILE A 97 -24.31 15.40 -8.63
CA ILE A 97 -23.32 16.25 -7.96
C ILE A 97 -22.67 17.14 -9.02
N ASP A 98 -22.47 18.41 -8.71
CA ASP A 98 -21.80 19.36 -9.62
C ASP A 98 -20.36 18.90 -9.95
N ASP A 99 -20.03 18.82 -11.24
CA ASP A 99 -18.73 18.37 -11.73
C ASP A 99 -17.54 19.19 -11.20
N GLN A 100 -17.78 20.42 -10.69
CA GLN A 100 -16.74 21.21 -10.02
C GLN A 100 -16.12 20.48 -8.81
N TYR A 101 -16.82 19.50 -8.24
CA TYR A 101 -16.33 18.69 -7.13
C TYR A 101 -15.54 17.44 -7.56
N ARG A 102 -15.59 17.05 -8.84
CA ARG A 102 -15.05 15.78 -9.38
C ARG A 102 -13.53 15.67 -9.30
N HIS A 103 -12.84 16.81 -9.26
CA HIS A 103 -11.38 16.89 -9.19
C HIS A 103 -10.85 17.35 -7.81
N THR A 104 -11.69 17.35 -6.77
CA THR A 104 -11.30 17.84 -5.43
C THR A 104 -10.59 16.79 -4.57
N GLY A 105 -10.45 15.56 -5.08
CA GLY A 105 -9.95 14.40 -4.37
C GLY A 105 -8.44 14.30 -4.28
N GLN A 106 -7.78 15.28 -3.67
CA GLN A 106 -6.52 15.15 -2.91
C GLN A 106 -6.03 16.50 -2.42
N LYS A 107 -6.20 16.75 -1.12
CA LYS A 107 -5.09 17.27 -0.34
C LYS A 107 -4.68 16.20 0.67
N GLN A 108 -3.65 15.41 0.32
CA GLN A 108 -2.50 15.41 1.25
C GLN A 108 -2.23 16.88 1.53
N GLN A 109 -2.05 17.31 2.77
CA GLN A 109 -1.68 18.69 3.09
C GLN A 109 -0.32 19.02 2.43
N VAL A 110 -0.34 19.27 1.13
CA VAL A 110 0.79 19.74 0.34
C VAL A 110 0.90 21.20 0.72
N SER A 111 1.99 21.54 1.40
CA SER A 111 2.30 22.90 1.80
C SER A 111 2.20 23.84 0.58
N GLU A 112 1.84 25.12 0.79
CA GLU A 112 1.78 26.10 -0.31
C GLU A 112 3.07 26.14 -1.16
N PRO A 113 4.29 26.03 -0.58
CA PRO A 113 5.53 25.87 -1.35
C PRO A 113 5.51 24.65 -2.28
N ASN A 114 5.07 23.49 -1.80
CA ASN A 114 5.02 22.27 -2.61
C ASN A 114 3.96 22.36 -3.72
N ARG A 115 2.84 23.08 -3.49
CA ARG A 115 1.84 23.34 -4.54
C ARG A 115 2.45 24.16 -5.69
N LYS A 116 3.19 25.23 -5.36
CA LYS A 116 3.91 26.03 -6.38
C LYS A 116 4.95 25.21 -7.13
N LEU A 117 5.67 24.30 -6.44
CA LEU A 117 6.60 23.39 -7.10
C LEU A 117 5.89 22.48 -8.11
N LEU A 118 4.75 21.89 -7.75
CA LEU A 118 3.96 21.05 -8.67
C LEU A 118 3.48 21.83 -9.90
N GLU A 119 2.99 23.07 -9.71
CA GLU A 119 2.55 23.94 -10.81
C GLU A 119 3.70 24.32 -11.76
N MET A 120 4.88 24.58 -11.20
CA MET A 120 6.10 24.85 -11.96
C MET A 120 6.56 23.62 -12.76
N TYR A 121 6.49 22.43 -12.17
CA TYR A 121 6.80 21.18 -12.88
C TYR A 121 5.82 20.94 -14.02
N GLN A 122 4.52 21.12 -13.79
CA GLN A 122 3.52 21.03 -14.87
C GLN A 122 3.82 22.03 -15.99
N THR A 123 4.09 23.28 -15.65
CA THR A 123 4.48 24.33 -16.61
C THR A 123 5.72 23.96 -17.42
N THR A 124 6.70 23.31 -16.78
CA THR A 124 7.95 22.86 -17.41
C THR A 124 7.71 21.65 -18.33
N VAL A 125 6.84 20.71 -17.93
CA VAL A 125 6.43 19.58 -18.79
C VAL A 125 5.78 20.11 -20.07
N ASP A 126 4.86 21.07 -19.95
CA ASP A 126 4.15 21.64 -21.09
C ASP A 126 5.11 22.39 -22.03
N LEU A 127 6.09 23.12 -21.48
CA LEU A 127 7.15 23.76 -22.27
C LEU A 127 7.98 22.74 -23.04
N TYR A 128 8.56 21.75 -22.36
CA TYR A 128 9.44 20.78 -23.01
C TYR A 128 8.69 19.93 -24.04
N HIS A 129 7.43 19.58 -23.77
CA HIS A 129 6.58 18.88 -24.72
C HIS A 129 6.31 19.75 -25.96
N TYR A 130 5.98 21.04 -25.78
CA TYR A 130 5.83 21.99 -26.88
C TYR A 130 7.10 22.13 -27.71
N ILE A 131 8.27 22.27 -27.07
CA ILE A 131 9.55 22.37 -27.77
C ILE A 131 9.77 21.14 -28.65
N LEU A 132 9.54 19.93 -28.13
CA LEU A 132 9.71 18.69 -28.90
C LEU A 132 8.77 18.63 -30.11
N MET A 133 7.49 18.98 -29.93
CA MET A 133 6.44 18.74 -30.92
C MET A 133 6.30 19.86 -31.95
N GLU A 134 6.59 21.11 -31.59
CA GLU A 134 6.14 22.29 -32.33
C GLU A 134 7.29 23.23 -32.76
N THR A 135 8.55 22.92 -32.47
CA THR A 135 9.67 23.84 -32.74
C THR A 135 10.80 23.20 -33.54
N GLU A 136 11.50 24.01 -34.34
CA GLU A 136 12.69 23.57 -35.10
C GLU A 136 13.81 23.06 -34.18
N ALA A 137 13.95 23.65 -32.99
CA ALA A 137 14.93 23.21 -31.98
C ALA A 137 14.65 21.77 -31.50
N GLY A 138 13.40 21.33 -31.51
CA GLY A 138 12.99 19.97 -31.13
C GLY A 138 13.20 18.91 -32.22
N GLN A 139 13.41 19.29 -33.49
CA GLN A 139 13.33 18.36 -34.62
C GLN A 139 14.32 17.19 -34.50
N ALA A 140 15.57 17.44 -34.14
CA ALA A 140 16.57 16.38 -33.98
C ALA A 140 16.21 15.39 -32.86
N ALA A 141 15.55 15.88 -31.80
CA ALA A 141 15.06 15.05 -30.71
C ALA A 141 13.81 14.25 -31.12
N LEU A 142 12.92 14.87 -31.90
CA LEU A 142 11.73 14.24 -32.46
C LEU A 142 12.10 13.07 -33.39
N ASP A 143 13.02 13.31 -34.32
CA ASP A 143 13.56 12.28 -35.23
C ASP A 143 14.17 11.12 -34.44
N TYR A 144 14.89 11.44 -33.36
CA TYR A 144 15.51 10.44 -32.49
C TYR A 144 14.48 9.56 -31.75
N VAL A 145 13.39 10.13 -31.22
CA VAL A 145 12.35 9.35 -30.53
C VAL A 145 11.49 8.56 -31.50
N HIS A 146 11.23 9.09 -32.69
CA HIS A 146 10.56 8.39 -33.78
C HIS A 146 11.39 7.21 -34.30
N ALA A 147 12.72 7.37 -34.42
CA ALA A 147 13.62 6.28 -34.77
C ALA A 147 13.62 5.14 -33.73
N ARG A 148 13.23 5.44 -32.48
CA ARG A 148 12.97 4.45 -31.42
C ARG A 148 11.52 3.92 -31.40
N GLY A 149 10.73 4.28 -32.40
CA GLY A 149 9.35 3.83 -32.56
C GLY A 149 8.36 4.43 -31.56
N LEU A 150 8.71 5.53 -30.89
CA LEU A 150 7.75 6.27 -30.06
C LEU A 150 6.87 7.11 -30.98
N SER A 151 5.58 6.79 -31.08
CA SER A 151 4.63 7.54 -31.93
C SER A 151 4.19 8.84 -31.28
N ASP A 152 3.65 9.76 -32.07
CA ASP A 152 3.13 11.04 -31.55
C ASP A 152 2.03 10.85 -30.50
N GLU A 153 1.19 9.82 -30.62
CA GLU A 153 0.20 9.48 -29.60
C GLU A 153 0.87 9.15 -28.27
N LEU A 154 1.95 8.38 -28.30
CA LEU A 154 2.70 8.02 -27.10
C LEU A 154 3.45 9.22 -26.52
N LEU A 155 4.04 10.07 -27.38
CA LEU A 155 4.69 11.31 -26.96
C LEU A 155 3.70 12.23 -26.22
N ARG A 156 2.46 12.35 -26.73
CA ARG A 156 1.38 13.12 -26.10
C ARG A 156 0.87 12.47 -24.81
N GLU A 157 0.67 11.15 -24.81
CA GLU A 157 0.17 10.36 -23.67
C GLU A 157 1.10 10.45 -22.46
N PHE A 158 2.41 10.39 -22.69
CA PHE A 158 3.42 10.46 -21.63
C PHE A 158 3.98 11.86 -21.42
N LYS A 159 3.61 12.84 -22.26
CA LYS A 159 4.13 14.21 -22.28
C LYS A 159 5.66 14.25 -22.41
N ILE A 160 6.20 13.39 -23.28
CA ILE A 160 7.64 13.37 -23.58
C ILE A 160 8.00 14.70 -24.24
N GLY A 161 9.11 15.30 -23.82
CA GLY A 161 9.54 16.62 -24.28
C GLY A 161 11.01 16.69 -24.63
N PHE A 162 11.49 17.90 -24.91
CA PHE A 162 12.90 18.19 -25.19
C PHE A 162 13.36 19.42 -24.41
N ALA A 163 14.47 19.27 -23.70
CA ALA A 163 15.22 20.36 -23.09
C ALA A 163 16.39 20.71 -24.03
N PRO A 164 16.39 21.90 -24.65
CA PRO A 164 17.46 22.32 -25.55
C PRO A 164 18.73 22.72 -24.77
N ASP A 165 19.79 23.12 -25.48
CA ASP A 165 21.09 23.42 -24.85
C ASP A 165 21.14 24.82 -24.21
N GLU A 166 20.28 25.74 -24.68
CA GLU A 166 20.14 27.10 -24.19
C GLU A 166 19.49 27.14 -22.80
N ASN A 167 19.95 28.05 -21.92
CA ASN A 167 19.29 28.30 -20.64
C ASN A 167 18.06 29.17 -20.86
N LEU A 168 16.90 28.55 -21.09
CA LEU A 168 15.64 29.26 -21.37
C LEU A 168 14.61 29.11 -20.23
N LEU A 169 14.78 28.10 -19.37
CA LEU A 169 13.75 27.74 -18.40
C LEU A 169 13.53 28.83 -17.36
N GLU A 170 14.59 29.46 -16.86
CA GLU A 170 14.47 30.52 -15.85
C GLU A 170 13.64 31.70 -16.36
N VAL A 171 13.93 32.16 -17.58
CA VAL A 171 13.22 33.27 -18.23
C VAL A 171 11.75 32.91 -18.43
N TYR A 172 11.50 31.72 -18.99
CA TYR A 172 10.14 31.24 -19.27
C TYR A 172 9.27 31.07 -18.02
N LEU A 173 9.88 30.63 -16.91
CA LEU A 173 9.19 30.45 -15.63
C LEU A 173 8.90 31.80 -14.96
N LYS A 174 9.84 32.75 -15.02
CA LYS A 174 9.64 34.12 -14.51
C LYS A 174 8.46 34.81 -15.19
N ASP A 175 8.34 34.67 -16.51
CA ASP A 175 7.20 35.19 -17.29
C ASP A 175 5.85 34.57 -16.89
N ARG A 176 5.85 33.44 -16.18
CA ARG A 176 4.66 32.76 -15.62
C ARG A 176 4.51 32.93 -14.11
N ALA A 177 5.08 34.00 -13.57
CA ALA A 177 5.01 34.32 -12.14
C ALA A 177 5.70 33.32 -11.21
N PHE A 178 6.72 32.61 -11.71
CA PHE A 178 7.68 31.86 -10.89
C PHE A 178 9.00 32.64 -10.82
N ASP A 179 9.03 33.68 -9.99
CA ASP A 179 10.16 34.60 -9.83
C ASP A 179 10.97 34.40 -8.53
N ASP A 180 10.46 33.61 -7.59
CA ASP A 180 11.11 33.29 -6.33
C ASP A 180 12.38 32.43 -6.55
N TYR A 181 13.55 33.04 -6.33
CA TYR A 181 14.84 32.37 -6.43
C TYR A 181 14.94 31.10 -5.57
N GLN A 182 14.39 31.10 -4.35
CA GLN A 182 14.47 29.95 -3.46
C GLN A 182 13.62 28.78 -3.95
N LEU A 183 12.47 29.08 -4.56
CA LEU A 183 11.62 28.07 -5.20
C LEU A 183 12.35 27.45 -6.40
N LEU A 184 12.92 28.27 -7.29
CA LEU A 184 13.67 27.81 -8.45
C LEU A 184 14.90 26.98 -8.04
N HIS A 185 15.67 27.45 -7.06
CA HIS A 185 16.85 26.75 -6.54
C HIS A 185 16.51 25.37 -5.96
N LYS A 186 15.43 25.26 -5.18
CA LYS A 186 15.00 23.99 -4.55
C LYS A 186 14.28 23.02 -5.49
N SER A 187 13.91 23.48 -6.68
CA SER A 187 13.12 22.69 -7.63
C SER A 187 13.81 21.44 -8.18
N GLY A 188 15.15 21.42 -8.18
CA GLY A 188 15.93 20.43 -8.89
C GLY A 188 15.93 20.58 -10.42
N LEU A 189 15.27 21.61 -10.98
CA LEU A 189 15.31 21.95 -12.41
C LEU A 189 16.53 22.81 -12.79
N PHE A 190 17.20 23.38 -11.79
CA PHE A 190 18.35 24.25 -11.96
C PHE A 190 19.60 23.72 -11.24
N VAL A 191 20.77 24.12 -11.73
CA VAL A 191 22.04 24.04 -11.03
C VAL A 191 22.56 25.46 -10.78
N THR A 192 23.28 25.66 -9.68
CA THR A 192 23.74 26.99 -9.27
C THR A 192 25.26 27.09 -9.43
N SER A 193 25.74 28.20 -10.01
CA SER A 193 27.17 28.49 -10.07
C SER A 193 27.73 28.92 -8.71
N GLN A 194 29.06 29.03 -8.62
CA GLN A 194 29.72 29.58 -7.43
C GLN A 194 29.30 31.02 -7.13
N GLU A 195 28.88 31.78 -8.15
CA GLU A 195 28.42 33.16 -8.04
C GLU A 195 26.91 33.28 -7.76
N GLY A 196 26.20 32.16 -7.61
CA GLY A 196 24.76 32.15 -7.30
C GLY A 196 23.84 32.26 -8.51
N GLN A 197 24.35 32.15 -9.74
CA GLN A 197 23.52 32.18 -10.95
C GLN A 197 22.91 30.81 -11.23
N LEU A 198 21.63 30.79 -11.63
CA LEU A 198 20.92 29.57 -12.01
C LEU A 198 21.18 29.21 -13.48
N PHE A 199 21.33 27.93 -13.74
CA PHE A 199 21.45 27.34 -15.07
C PHE A 199 20.53 26.14 -15.19
N ASP A 200 19.97 25.92 -16.38
CA ASP A 200 19.10 24.77 -16.63
C ASP A 200 19.88 23.49 -16.37
N ARG A 201 19.32 22.61 -15.53
CA ARG A 201 19.96 21.33 -15.18
C ARG A 201 20.00 20.39 -16.37
N PHE A 202 18.91 20.36 -17.14
CA PHE A 202 18.75 19.48 -18.28
C PHE A 202 19.07 20.24 -19.56
N LYS A 203 20.02 19.73 -20.34
CA LYS A 203 20.50 20.33 -21.58
C LYS A 203 20.67 19.28 -22.66
N GLY A 204 20.16 19.55 -23.84
CA GLY A 204 20.26 18.66 -25.01
C GLY A 204 19.68 17.26 -24.75
N ARG A 205 18.55 17.18 -24.03
CA ARG A 205 17.98 15.92 -23.55
C ARG A 205 16.51 15.74 -23.94
N VAL A 206 16.16 14.53 -24.35
CA VAL A 206 14.76 14.08 -24.38
C VAL A 206 14.30 13.91 -22.94
N MET A 207 13.19 14.54 -22.61
CA MET A 207 12.66 14.65 -21.26
C MET A 207 11.49 13.70 -21.07
N PHE A 208 11.62 12.81 -20.09
CA PHE A 208 10.58 11.88 -19.66
C PHE A 208 10.04 12.37 -18.31
N PRO A 209 8.81 12.91 -18.25
CA PRO A 209 8.21 13.31 -16.99
C PRO A 209 8.01 12.11 -16.07
N ILE A 210 8.36 12.28 -14.80
CA ILE A 210 8.08 11.33 -13.72
C ILE A 210 6.91 11.86 -12.93
N ARG A 211 5.87 11.04 -12.78
CA ARG A 211 4.63 11.38 -12.09
C ARG A 211 4.51 10.65 -10.77
N ASP A 212 3.85 11.28 -9.81
CA ASP A 212 3.43 10.60 -8.58
C ASP A 212 2.24 9.65 -8.84
N ALA A 213 1.77 8.94 -7.80
CA ALA A 213 0.66 7.99 -7.90
C ALA A 213 -0.69 8.61 -8.33
N PHE A 214 -0.74 9.94 -8.44
CA PHE A 214 -1.92 10.72 -8.80
C PHE A 214 -1.78 11.39 -10.17
N GLY A 215 -0.68 11.12 -10.88
CA GLY A 215 -0.44 11.65 -12.21
C GLY A 215 0.14 13.06 -12.24
N ARG A 216 0.55 13.62 -11.09
CA ARG A 216 1.16 14.96 -11.04
C ARG A 216 2.66 14.86 -11.37
N PRO A 217 3.20 15.68 -12.28
CA PRO A 217 4.64 15.70 -12.53
C PRO A 217 5.41 16.18 -11.31
N VAL A 218 6.43 15.41 -10.92
CA VAL A 218 7.26 15.69 -9.73
C VAL A 218 8.75 15.68 -10.02
N ALA A 219 9.16 15.06 -11.13
CA ALA A 219 10.55 14.95 -11.54
C ALA A 219 10.67 14.73 -13.06
N PHE A 220 11.90 14.71 -13.55
CA PHE A 220 12.23 14.29 -14.91
C PHE A 220 13.34 13.24 -14.91
N SER A 221 13.33 12.41 -15.95
CA SER A 221 14.54 11.74 -16.44
C SER A 221 14.87 12.29 -17.83
N GLY A 222 16.09 12.76 -18.03
CA GLY A 222 16.58 13.32 -19.28
C GLY A 222 17.57 12.40 -19.97
N ARG A 223 17.33 12.02 -21.23
CA ARG A 223 18.22 11.19 -22.05
C ARG A 223 18.96 12.02 -23.10
N ILE A 224 20.28 11.91 -23.15
CA ILE A 224 21.07 12.57 -24.22
C ILE A 224 20.76 11.98 -25.60
N LEU A 225 20.82 12.81 -26.63
CA LEU A 225 20.65 12.39 -28.03
C LEU A 225 21.87 11.63 -28.54
N VAL A 226 23.06 12.18 -28.28
CA VAL A 226 24.35 11.65 -28.74
C VAL A 226 25.14 11.11 -27.55
N LYS A 227 25.68 9.89 -27.69
CA LYS A 227 26.53 9.29 -26.64
C LYS A 227 27.77 10.15 -26.41
N SER A 228 28.10 10.38 -25.14
CA SER A 228 29.32 11.07 -24.70
C SER A 228 29.87 10.35 -23.48
N ASP A 229 31.19 10.15 -23.43
CA ASP A 229 31.86 9.53 -22.27
C ASP A 229 31.97 10.48 -21.07
N GLN A 230 31.73 11.78 -21.29
CA GLN A 230 31.87 12.81 -20.26
C GLN A 230 30.57 13.09 -19.49
N VAL A 231 29.43 12.66 -20.02
CA VAL A 231 28.11 13.01 -19.50
C VAL A 231 27.22 11.75 -19.43
N PRO A 232 26.48 11.52 -18.32
CA PRO A 232 25.69 10.31 -18.19
C PRO A 232 24.55 10.25 -19.22
N LYS A 233 24.35 9.04 -19.77
CA LYS A 233 23.28 8.72 -20.75
C LYS A 233 21.91 9.17 -20.27
N TYR A 234 21.62 8.93 -18.99
CA TYR A 234 20.40 9.36 -18.30
C TYR A 234 20.76 10.26 -17.11
N LEU A 235 20.01 11.34 -16.95
CA LEU A 235 20.11 12.25 -15.81
C LEU A 235 18.73 12.34 -15.16
N ASN A 236 18.63 11.97 -13.89
CA ASN A 236 17.39 12.13 -13.13
C ASN A 236 17.39 13.45 -12.35
N SER A 237 16.20 13.97 -12.06
CA SER A 237 16.03 14.98 -11.01
C SER A 237 16.67 14.51 -9.69
N PRO A 238 17.26 15.42 -8.91
CA PRO A 238 17.67 15.10 -7.54
C PRO A 238 16.44 14.91 -6.65
N GLU A 239 16.63 14.37 -5.44
CA GLU A 239 15.57 14.36 -4.40
C GLU A 239 15.10 15.79 -4.10
N THR A 240 13.79 15.99 -3.94
CA THR A 240 13.16 17.28 -3.61
C THR A 240 12.00 17.08 -2.63
N ASP A 241 11.41 18.19 -2.16
CA ASP A 241 10.23 18.15 -1.28
C ASP A 241 8.99 17.49 -1.91
N ILE A 242 8.95 17.39 -3.25
CA ILE A 242 7.85 16.74 -4.01
C ILE A 242 8.27 15.45 -4.71
N PHE A 243 9.57 15.14 -4.77
CA PHE A 243 10.10 13.96 -5.43
C PHE A 243 10.99 13.15 -4.51
N ASN A 244 10.51 11.96 -4.14
CA ASN A 244 11.29 10.95 -3.45
C ASN A 244 11.38 9.69 -4.30
N LYS A 245 12.57 9.38 -4.81
CA LYS A 245 12.76 8.24 -5.73
C LYS A 245 12.40 6.92 -5.07
N ARG A 246 12.59 6.79 -3.75
CA ARG A 246 12.27 5.59 -2.98
C ARG A 246 10.77 5.29 -2.92
N LYS A 247 9.89 6.22 -3.29
CA LYS A 247 8.44 6.05 -3.19
C LYS A 247 7.73 6.03 -4.55
N ILE A 248 8.46 6.26 -5.63
CA ILE A 248 7.88 6.45 -6.96
C ILE A 248 8.27 5.29 -7.86
N LEU A 249 7.29 4.79 -8.60
CA LEU A 249 7.46 3.85 -9.71
C LEU A 249 6.98 4.55 -10.97
N PHE A 250 7.80 4.53 -12.02
CA PHE A 250 7.41 5.09 -13.32
C PHE A 250 6.15 4.39 -13.85
N ASN A 251 5.27 5.16 -14.48
CA ASN A 251 4.00 4.72 -15.07
C ASN A 251 2.96 4.15 -14.08
N PHE A 252 3.23 4.18 -12.77
CA PHE A 252 2.30 3.63 -11.79
C PHE A 252 0.92 4.31 -11.82
N ASP A 253 0.86 5.63 -11.99
CA ASP A 253 -0.40 6.39 -12.14
C ASP A 253 -1.32 5.84 -13.24
N LYS A 254 -0.74 5.54 -14.41
CA LYS A 254 -1.48 5.00 -15.56
C LYS A 254 -1.70 3.49 -15.46
N ALA A 255 -0.74 2.76 -14.91
CA ALA A 255 -0.79 1.30 -14.80
C ALA A 255 -1.72 0.82 -13.69
N LYS A 256 -1.95 1.63 -12.65
CA LYS A 256 -2.68 1.26 -11.42
C LYS A 256 -4.05 0.61 -11.68
N ALA A 257 -4.83 1.15 -12.63
CA ALA A 257 -6.14 0.59 -12.97
C ALA A 257 -6.01 -0.80 -13.62
N GLU A 258 -5.05 -0.96 -14.53
CA GLU A 258 -4.81 -2.23 -15.22
C GLU A 258 -4.22 -3.29 -14.27
N ILE A 259 -3.29 -2.88 -13.40
CA ILE A 259 -2.71 -3.73 -12.37
C ILE A 259 -3.81 -4.32 -11.48
N ARG A 260 -4.77 -3.50 -11.05
CA ARG A 260 -5.91 -3.97 -10.24
C ARG A 260 -6.83 -4.91 -11.01
N ARG A 261 -7.11 -4.59 -12.28
CA ARG A 261 -7.98 -5.40 -13.15
C ARG A 261 -7.40 -6.79 -13.36
N GLN A 262 -6.10 -6.89 -13.65
CA GLN A 262 -5.42 -8.16 -13.87
C GLN A 262 -4.94 -8.82 -12.57
N LYS A 263 -4.93 -8.07 -11.46
CA LYS A 263 -4.28 -8.44 -10.19
C LYS A 263 -2.79 -8.76 -10.36
N GLU A 264 -2.16 -8.18 -11.37
CA GLU A 264 -0.80 -8.49 -11.79
C GLU A 264 -0.06 -7.22 -12.21
N VAL A 265 1.19 -7.09 -11.78
CA VAL A 265 2.11 -6.02 -12.19
C VAL A 265 3.36 -6.60 -12.83
N ILE A 266 3.86 -5.95 -13.88
CA ILE A 266 5.16 -6.27 -14.50
C ILE A 266 6.17 -5.19 -14.11
N LEU A 267 7.25 -5.60 -13.46
CA LEU A 267 8.34 -4.74 -13.03
C LEU A 267 9.48 -4.80 -14.05
N PHE A 268 9.73 -3.66 -14.70
CA PHE A 268 10.83 -3.45 -15.63
C PHE A 268 11.96 -2.63 -14.98
N GLU A 269 13.14 -2.64 -15.61
CA GLU A 269 14.30 -1.90 -15.11
C GLU A 269 14.20 -0.40 -15.43
N GLY A 270 13.85 -0.08 -16.68
CA GLY A 270 13.80 1.27 -17.20
C GLY A 270 12.42 1.71 -17.70
N PHE A 271 12.25 3.02 -17.84
CA PHE A 271 11.02 3.58 -18.43
C PHE A 271 10.88 3.26 -19.92
N MET A 272 11.97 3.03 -20.65
CA MET A 272 11.92 2.65 -22.07
C MET A 272 11.23 1.29 -22.24
N ASP A 273 11.52 0.35 -21.35
CA ASP A 273 10.92 -0.99 -21.34
C ASP A 273 9.42 -0.91 -21.04
N VAL A 274 9.04 -0.03 -20.11
CA VAL A 274 7.63 0.25 -19.83
C VAL A 274 6.94 0.85 -21.06
N LEU A 275 7.59 1.77 -21.78
CA LEU A 275 7.04 2.33 -23.02
C LEU A 275 6.94 1.27 -24.13
N ALA A 276 7.91 0.36 -24.24
CA ALA A 276 7.89 -0.78 -25.16
C ALA A 276 6.69 -1.71 -24.86
N ALA A 277 6.50 -2.08 -23.60
CA ALA A 277 5.35 -2.87 -23.15
C ALA A 277 4.02 -2.14 -23.41
N TYR A 278 3.95 -0.84 -23.10
CA TYR A 278 2.76 -0.02 -23.33
C TYR A 278 2.35 0.03 -24.81
N ARG A 279 3.33 0.19 -25.71
CA ARG A 279 3.12 0.16 -27.17
C ARG A 279 2.56 -1.19 -27.64
N ALA A 280 2.96 -2.28 -27.01
CA ALA A 280 2.46 -3.62 -27.28
C ALA A 280 1.10 -3.92 -26.61
N GLY A 281 0.46 -2.91 -25.99
CA GLY A 281 -0.83 -3.04 -25.32
C GLY A 281 -0.75 -3.57 -23.89
N VAL A 282 0.46 -3.81 -23.36
CA VAL A 282 0.68 -4.27 -21.99
C VAL A 282 0.79 -3.06 -21.07
N LYS A 283 -0.33 -2.72 -20.42
CA LYS A 283 -0.49 -1.46 -19.66
C LYS A 283 -0.22 -1.56 -18.15
N ASN A 284 0.02 -2.76 -17.63
CA ASN A 284 0.34 -3.01 -16.21
C ASN A 284 1.86 -3.00 -15.91
N GLY A 285 2.67 -2.38 -16.77
CA GLY A 285 4.12 -2.24 -16.59
C GLY A 285 4.52 -1.03 -15.76
N VAL A 286 5.48 -1.20 -14.84
CA VAL A 286 6.10 -0.14 -14.02
C VAL A 286 7.62 -0.31 -13.94
N ALA A 287 8.35 0.74 -13.55
CA ALA A 287 9.81 0.65 -13.37
C ALA A 287 10.34 1.45 -12.16
N SER A 288 11.41 0.96 -11.53
CA SER A 288 12.10 1.62 -10.40
C SER A 288 13.14 2.67 -10.84
N MET A 289 13.39 2.80 -12.16
CA MET A 289 14.23 3.83 -12.78
C MET A 289 15.70 3.81 -12.31
N GLY A 290 16.34 2.65 -12.35
CA GLY A 290 17.79 2.52 -12.06
C GLY A 290 18.14 2.63 -10.57
N THR A 291 17.26 2.14 -9.70
CA THR A 291 17.55 1.86 -8.29
C THR A 291 16.99 0.50 -7.94
N SER A 292 17.61 -0.17 -6.96
CA SER A 292 16.98 -1.32 -6.32
C SER A 292 15.58 -0.93 -5.83
N LEU A 293 14.64 -1.85 -5.96
CA LEU A 293 13.30 -1.69 -5.42
C LEU A 293 13.39 -1.42 -3.90
N THR A 294 12.51 -0.58 -3.38
CA THR A 294 12.48 -0.21 -1.96
C THR A 294 11.29 -0.83 -1.25
N GLU A 295 11.34 -0.91 0.09
CA GLU A 295 10.21 -1.39 0.90
C GLU A 295 8.91 -0.59 0.65
N ASP A 296 9.03 0.74 0.51
CA ASP A 296 7.90 1.63 0.17
C ASP A 296 7.27 1.27 -1.19
N GLN A 297 8.09 0.96 -2.19
CA GLN A 297 7.63 0.55 -3.52
C GLN A 297 7.01 -0.85 -3.48
N ILE A 298 7.60 -1.79 -2.74
CA ILE A 298 7.06 -3.14 -2.54
C ILE A 298 5.68 -3.05 -1.89
N TYR A 299 5.55 -2.29 -0.80
CA TYR A 299 4.28 -2.08 -0.11
C TYR A 299 3.23 -1.39 -0.99
N LEU A 300 3.65 -0.52 -1.92
CA LEU A 300 2.74 0.04 -2.93
C LEU A 300 2.23 -1.04 -3.90
N LEU A 301 3.11 -1.92 -4.37
CA LEU A 301 2.76 -3.00 -5.30
C LEU A 301 1.87 -4.08 -4.65
N GLU A 302 2.19 -4.54 -3.43
CA GLU A 302 1.40 -5.54 -2.69
C GLU A 302 -0.05 -5.09 -2.47
N ARG A 303 -0.30 -3.78 -2.34
CA ARG A 303 -1.65 -3.24 -2.15
C ARG A 303 -2.50 -3.25 -3.41
N HIS A 304 -1.90 -3.48 -4.58
CA HIS A 304 -2.59 -3.35 -5.86
C HIS A 304 -2.49 -4.58 -6.76
N ALA A 305 -1.52 -5.46 -6.52
CA ALA A 305 -1.33 -6.69 -7.26
C ALA A 305 -1.28 -7.90 -6.32
N GLN A 306 -1.78 -9.04 -6.80
CA GLN A 306 -1.58 -10.35 -6.16
C GLN A 306 -0.36 -11.08 -6.75
N ARG A 307 0.08 -10.68 -7.95
CA ARG A 307 1.25 -11.24 -8.62
C ARG A 307 2.19 -10.15 -9.15
N LEU A 308 3.49 -10.33 -8.96
CA LEU A 308 4.55 -9.48 -9.50
C LEU A 308 5.45 -10.30 -10.43
N LEU A 309 5.54 -9.85 -11.67
CA LEU A 309 6.43 -10.43 -12.67
C LEU A 309 7.64 -9.52 -12.89
N VAL A 310 8.84 -10.03 -12.68
CA VAL A 310 10.07 -9.31 -13.01
C VAL A 310 10.41 -9.54 -14.48
N CYS A 311 10.61 -8.46 -15.24
CA CYS A 311 11.00 -8.50 -16.65
C CYS A 311 12.16 -7.53 -16.87
N TYR A 312 13.37 -7.96 -16.54
CA TYR A 312 14.62 -7.21 -16.79
C TYR A 312 15.33 -7.75 -18.03
N ASP A 313 16.44 -7.10 -18.38
CA ASP A 313 17.30 -7.47 -19.51
C ASP A 313 17.71 -8.95 -19.41
N GLY A 314 17.70 -9.63 -20.56
CA GLY A 314 18.04 -11.05 -20.65
C GLY A 314 19.54 -11.35 -20.53
N ASP A 315 20.39 -10.33 -20.41
CA ASP A 315 21.83 -10.45 -20.29
C ASP A 315 22.28 -10.83 -18.86
N GLU A 316 23.58 -11.12 -18.68
CA GLU A 316 24.11 -11.57 -17.39
C GLU A 316 23.93 -10.51 -16.25
N PRO A 317 24.19 -9.21 -16.47
CA PRO A 317 23.80 -8.15 -15.52
C PRO A 317 22.30 -8.13 -15.15
N GLY A 318 21.41 -8.20 -16.13
CA GLY A 318 19.96 -8.14 -15.95
C GLY A 318 19.41 -9.38 -15.22
N GLN A 319 19.95 -10.57 -15.49
CA GLN A 319 19.62 -11.77 -14.75
C GLN A 319 20.10 -11.72 -13.29
N ARG A 320 21.31 -11.19 -13.03
CA ARG A 320 21.75 -10.92 -11.64
C ARG A 320 20.90 -9.87 -10.95
N ALA A 321 20.39 -8.87 -11.67
CA ALA A 321 19.44 -7.91 -11.13
C ALA A 321 18.11 -8.60 -10.78
N THR A 322 17.62 -9.49 -11.65
CA THR A 322 16.41 -10.29 -11.41
C THR A 322 16.56 -11.14 -10.15
N LYS A 323 17.66 -11.88 -9.99
CA LYS A 323 17.95 -12.63 -8.74
C LYS A 323 17.89 -11.73 -7.50
N ARG A 324 18.60 -10.61 -7.51
CA ARG A 324 18.62 -9.66 -6.39
C ARG A 324 17.23 -9.10 -6.07
N THR A 325 16.41 -8.86 -7.09
CA THR A 325 15.02 -8.41 -6.90
C THR A 325 14.14 -9.51 -6.31
N LEU A 326 14.30 -10.78 -6.73
CA LEU A 326 13.57 -11.90 -6.13
C LEU A 326 13.97 -12.12 -4.67
N ASP A 327 15.27 -12.13 -4.37
CA ASP A 327 15.79 -12.25 -2.99
C ASP A 327 15.25 -11.12 -2.08
N LEU A 328 15.12 -9.90 -2.63
CA LEU A 328 14.56 -8.75 -1.91
C LEU A 328 13.05 -8.89 -1.66
N LEU A 329 12.32 -9.48 -2.60
CA LEU A 329 10.87 -9.66 -2.52
C LEU A 329 10.45 -10.88 -1.70
N GLU A 330 11.34 -11.85 -1.52
CA GLU A 330 11.09 -13.11 -0.82
C GLU A 330 10.46 -12.94 0.59
N PRO A 331 10.91 -12.00 1.46
CA PRO A 331 10.29 -11.80 2.77
C PRO A 331 8.85 -11.27 2.70
N TYR A 332 8.44 -10.71 1.56
CA TYR A 332 7.15 -10.07 1.32
C TYR A 332 6.16 -11.09 0.74
N GLY A 333 5.83 -12.12 1.53
CA GLY A 333 5.06 -13.30 1.11
C GLY A 333 3.59 -13.07 0.76
N LYS A 334 3.12 -11.82 0.61
CA LYS A 334 1.73 -11.52 0.23
C LYS A 334 1.53 -11.48 -1.29
N ILE A 335 2.60 -11.38 -2.07
CA ILE A 335 2.56 -11.28 -3.53
C ILE A 335 3.23 -12.49 -4.17
N GLU A 336 2.53 -13.13 -5.11
CA GLU A 336 3.08 -14.23 -5.91
C GLU A 336 4.16 -13.68 -6.85
N LEU A 337 5.35 -14.28 -6.83
CA LEU A 337 6.47 -13.86 -7.67
C LEU A 337 6.57 -14.71 -8.95
N GLY A 338 6.94 -14.07 -10.04
CA GLY A 338 7.33 -14.74 -11.27
C GLY A 338 8.34 -13.92 -12.07
N VAL A 339 8.87 -14.53 -13.12
CA VAL A 339 9.85 -13.91 -14.02
C VAL A 339 9.36 -14.07 -15.46
N ILE A 340 9.51 -13.01 -16.25
CA ILE A 340 9.34 -13.08 -17.70
C ILE A 340 10.73 -13.19 -18.33
N MET A 341 10.97 -14.30 -19.02
CA MET A 341 12.25 -14.57 -19.67
C MET A 341 12.22 -14.09 -21.12
N LEU A 342 13.05 -13.10 -21.43
CA LEU A 342 13.21 -12.61 -22.79
C LEU A 342 14.11 -13.56 -23.60
N PRO A 343 13.80 -13.80 -24.88
CA PRO A 343 14.61 -14.66 -25.74
C PRO A 343 15.96 -14.02 -26.05
N ASP A 344 16.92 -14.85 -26.46
CA ASP A 344 18.21 -14.42 -27.02
C ASP A 344 19.03 -13.43 -26.17
N GLN A 345 18.82 -13.39 -24.85
CA GLN A 345 19.47 -12.44 -23.92
C GLN A 345 19.21 -10.97 -24.26
N MET A 346 18.08 -10.68 -24.92
CA MET A 346 17.70 -9.33 -25.35
C MET A 346 17.08 -8.51 -24.22
N ASP A 347 17.10 -7.19 -24.37
CA ASP A 347 16.27 -6.28 -23.58
C ASP A 347 14.83 -6.20 -24.15
N PRO A 348 13.86 -5.63 -23.41
CA PRO A 348 12.49 -5.44 -23.89
C PRO A 348 12.37 -4.65 -25.20
N ASP A 349 13.17 -3.60 -25.40
CA ASP A 349 13.15 -2.72 -26.58
C ASP A 349 13.70 -3.45 -27.83
N GLU A 350 14.81 -4.17 -27.67
CA GLU A 350 15.44 -5.03 -28.67
C GLU A 350 14.51 -6.19 -29.08
N THR A 351 13.86 -6.82 -28.10
CA THR A 351 12.88 -7.89 -28.34
C THR A 351 11.70 -7.35 -29.17
N LEU A 352 11.16 -6.18 -28.79
CA LEU A 352 10.09 -5.53 -29.53
C LEU A 352 10.52 -5.14 -30.95
N HIS A 353 11.74 -4.63 -31.12
CA HIS A 353 12.27 -4.27 -32.43
C HIS A 353 12.46 -5.48 -33.35
N LYS A 354 12.90 -6.62 -32.81
CA LYS A 354 13.13 -7.85 -33.58
C LYS A 354 11.84 -8.58 -33.95
N TYR A 355 10.91 -8.69 -32.99
CA TYR A 355 9.73 -9.57 -33.13
C TYR A 355 8.43 -8.81 -33.42
N GLY A 356 8.40 -7.49 -33.25
CA GLY A 356 7.21 -6.66 -33.44
C GLY A 356 6.24 -6.69 -32.26
N LEU A 357 5.27 -5.76 -32.29
CA LEU A 357 4.35 -5.49 -31.16
C LEU A 357 3.54 -6.71 -30.72
N GLU A 358 2.89 -7.40 -31.67
CA GLU A 358 2.01 -8.53 -31.35
C GLU A 358 2.78 -9.70 -30.75
N HIS A 359 3.95 -10.02 -31.31
CA HIS A 359 4.76 -11.13 -30.82
C HIS A 359 5.43 -10.79 -29.49
N PHE A 360 5.86 -9.54 -29.29
CA PHE A 360 6.38 -9.09 -28.00
C PHE A 360 5.31 -9.18 -26.90
N ALA A 361 4.07 -8.78 -27.17
CA ALA A 361 2.96 -8.97 -26.23
C ALA A 361 2.75 -10.44 -25.88
N LYS A 362 2.86 -11.35 -26.86
CA LYS A 362 2.80 -12.80 -26.62
C LYS A 362 3.98 -13.30 -25.78
N ILE A 363 5.20 -12.85 -26.05
CA ILE A 363 6.37 -13.18 -25.23
C ILE A 363 6.13 -12.79 -23.77
N LEU A 364 5.63 -11.57 -23.52
CA LEU A 364 5.31 -11.10 -22.16
C LEU A 364 4.19 -11.91 -21.49
N GLN A 365 3.35 -12.62 -22.25
CA GLN A 365 2.28 -13.47 -21.74
C GLN A 365 2.70 -14.94 -21.57
N GLU A 366 3.51 -15.47 -22.48
CA GLU A 366 3.80 -16.90 -22.60
C GLU A 366 5.13 -17.29 -21.94
N ASN A 367 6.15 -16.43 -21.96
CA ASN A 367 7.48 -16.74 -21.41
C ASN A 367 7.57 -16.51 -19.90
N ARG A 368 6.54 -16.91 -19.17
CA ARG A 368 6.43 -16.72 -17.73
C ARG A 368 6.90 -17.96 -17.00
N VAL A 369 7.86 -17.79 -16.10
CA VAL A 369 8.42 -18.86 -15.29
C VAL A 369 8.33 -18.54 -13.81
N SER A 370 8.33 -19.57 -12.97
CA SER A 370 8.44 -19.39 -11.52
C SER A 370 9.85 -18.93 -11.14
N PRO A 371 10.04 -18.34 -9.95
CA PRO A 371 11.37 -18.00 -9.44
C PRO A 371 12.34 -19.20 -9.42
N ILE A 372 11.86 -20.38 -9.04
CA ILE A 372 12.67 -21.61 -9.02
C ILE A 372 13.10 -22.01 -10.43
N ALA A 373 12.19 -21.98 -11.42
CA ALA A 373 12.54 -22.29 -12.80
C ALA A 373 13.56 -21.27 -13.36
N PHE A 374 13.44 -20.00 -12.98
CA PHE A 374 14.45 -18.99 -13.29
C PHE A 374 15.81 -19.33 -12.66
N PHE A 375 15.88 -19.64 -11.37
CA PHE A 375 17.14 -20.01 -10.70
C PHE A 375 17.79 -21.26 -11.30
N MET A 376 16.99 -22.27 -11.65
CA MET A 376 17.47 -23.46 -12.35
C MET A 376 18.12 -23.15 -13.70
N GLN A 377 17.61 -22.15 -14.43
CA GLN A 377 18.21 -21.69 -15.69
C GLN A 377 19.46 -20.85 -15.45
N LEU A 378 19.41 -19.95 -14.46
CA LEU A 378 20.52 -19.07 -14.08
C LEU A 378 21.76 -19.88 -13.66
N TYR A 379 21.60 -20.79 -12.70
CA TYR A 379 22.70 -21.59 -12.16
C TYR A 379 23.27 -22.62 -13.13
N ARG A 380 22.59 -22.87 -14.25
CA ARG A 380 23.11 -23.70 -15.34
C ARG A 380 24.10 -22.96 -16.22
N GLN A 381 24.03 -21.63 -16.27
CA GLN A 381 24.87 -20.84 -17.15
C GLN A 381 26.35 -20.95 -16.76
N GLY A 382 27.21 -21.11 -17.76
CA GLY A 382 28.66 -21.24 -17.55
C GLY A 382 29.12 -22.60 -16.99
N ARG A 383 28.21 -23.54 -16.71
CA ARG A 383 28.55 -24.88 -16.20
C ARG A 383 28.47 -25.95 -17.29
N ASN A 384 29.36 -26.92 -17.22
CA ASN A 384 29.36 -28.10 -18.07
C ASN A 384 28.56 -29.23 -17.41
N MET A 385 27.28 -29.36 -17.75
CA MET A 385 26.39 -30.42 -17.23
C MET A 385 26.78 -31.85 -17.63
N ARG A 386 27.93 -32.07 -18.29
CA ARG A 386 28.52 -33.40 -18.51
C ARG A 386 29.62 -33.74 -17.49
N ASN A 387 30.08 -32.77 -16.72
CA ASN A 387 31.08 -32.95 -15.66
C ASN A 387 30.35 -33.15 -14.32
N GLU A 388 30.73 -34.18 -13.57
CA GLU A 388 30.07 -34.56 -12.32
C GLU A 388 30.21 -33.48 -11.22
N ASP A 389 31.38 -32.81 -11.12
CA ASP A 389 31.60 -31.73 -10.16
C ASP A 389 30.65 -30.54 -10.43
N ASP A 390 30.52 -30.14 -11.70
CA ASP A 390 29.61 -29.07 -12.12
C ASP A 390 28.12 -29.42 -11.89
N GLN A 391 27.76 -30.70 -12.00
CA GLN A 391 26.40 -31.18 -11.66
C GLN A 391 26.14 -31.10 -10.16
N VAL A 392 27.11 -31.49 -9.34
CA VAL A 392 27.01 -31.40 -7.87
C VAL A 392 26.92 -29.94 -7.43
N ASP A 393 27.76 -29.06 -7.96
CA ASP A 393 27.72 -27.63 -7.67
C ASP A 393 26.39 -26.99 -8.11
N TYR A 394 25.84 -27.42 -9.24
CA TYR A 394 24.51 -27.01 -9.68
C TYR A 394 23.41 -27.38 -8.68
N LEU A 395 23.39 -28.64 -8.21
CA LEU A 395 22.41 -29.09 -7.23
C LEU A 395 22.56 -28.36 -5.90
N HIS A 396 23.80 -28.10 -5.47
CA HIS A 396 24.08 -27.34 -4.25
C HIS A 396 23.56 -25.89 -4.31
N ASP A 397 23.49 -25.26 -5.49
CA ASP A 397 22.92 -23.92 -5.64
C ASP A 397 21.39 -23.93 -5.79
N VAL A 398 20.82 -24.95 -6.45
CA VAL A 398 19.37 -25.05 -6.69
C VAL A 398 18.59 -25.46 -5.45
N LEU A 399 19.11 -26.40 -4.66
CA LEU A 399 18.41 -26.94 -3.48
C LEU A 399 18.08 -25.86 -2.43
N PRO A 400 18.96 -24.90 -2.11
CA PRO A 400 18.62 -23.76 -1.25
C PRO A 400 17.46 -22.91 -1.78
N GLU A 401 17.40 -22.65 -3.09
CA GLU A 401 16.27 -21.90 -3.66
C GLU A 401 14.96 -22.69 -3.60
N LEU A 402 15.03 -24.01 -3.72
CA LEU A 402 13.88 -24.89 -3.53
C LEU A 402 13.44 -24.99 -2.06
N ALA A 403 14.37 -24.89 -1.11
CA ALA A 403 14.07 -24.94 0.32
C ALA A 403 13.26 -23.72 0.79
N LYS A 404 13.39 -22.58 0.10
CA LYS A 404 12.68 -21.33 0.39
C LYS A 404 11.19 -21.37 0.04
N THR A 405 10.76 -22.25 -0.87
CA THR A 405 9.31 -22.36 -1.19
C THR A 405 8.60 -23.19 -0.14
N ASN A 406 7.45 -22.71 0.33
CA ASN A 406 6.59 -23.43 1.28
C ASN A 406 5.63 -24.41 0.58
N ASP A 407 5.56 -24.40 -0.75
CA ASP A 407 4.69 -25.30 -1.52
C ASP A 407 5.35 -26.67 -1.73
N ARG A 408 4.90 -27.67 -0.95
CA ARG A 408 5.37 -29.06 -1.05
C ARG A 408 5.13 -29.72 -2.40
N ILE A 409 4.03 -29.36 -3.09
CA ILE A 409 3.73 -29.92 -4.42
C ILE A 409 4.74 -29.36 -5.41
N GLN A 410 5.00 -28.06 -5.33
CA GLN A 410 6.01 -27.41 -6.16
C GLN A 410 7.40 -28.00 -5.90
N GLN A 411 7.78 -28.20 -4.62
CA GLN A 411 9.03 -28.89 -4.27
C GLN A 411 9.13 -30.27 -4.92
N ASP A 412 8.09 -31.09 -4.81
CA ASP A 412 8.06 -32.43 -5.37
C ASP A 412 8.19 -32.44 -6.89
N LEU A 413 7.52 -31.52 -7.59
CA LEU A 413 7.61 -31.40 -9.05
C LEU A 413 9.04 -31.08 -9.50
N TYR A 414 9.73 -30.15 -8.82
CA TYR A 414 11.12 -29.82 -9.15
C TYR A 414 12.10 -30.92 -8.75
N LEU A 415 11.89 -31.58 -7.60
CA LEU A 415 12.69 -32.75 -7.20
C LEU A 415 12.58 -33.88 -8.22
N ASN A 416 11.38 -34.18 -8.73
CA ASN A 416 11.20 -35.19 -9.77
C ASN A 416 11.97 -34.81 -11.04
N ARG A 417 11.89 -33.52 -11.46
CA ARG A 417 12.63 -33.04 -12.63
C ARG A 417 14.14 -33.18 -12.46
N LEU A 418 14.67 -32.84 -11.29
CA LEU A 418 16.10 -32.99 -10.97
C LEU A 418 16.51 -34.46 -10.92
N ALA A 419 15.71 -35.32 -10.29
CA ALA A 419 15.97 -36.76 -10.20
C ALA A 419 16.04 -37.40 -11.60
N ASP A 420 15.07 -37.07 -12.46
CA ASP A 420 15.00 -37.58 -13.84
C ASP A 420 16.19 -37.09 -14.68
N GLU A 421 16.56 -35.82 -14.54
CA GLU A 421 17.63 -35.20 -15.34
C GLU A 421 19.02 -35.72 -14.97
N PHE A 422 19.32 -35.85 -13.68
CA PHE A 422 20.64 -36.26 -13.19
C PHE A 422 20.72 -37.77 -12.88
N HIS A 423 19.65 -38.52 -13.12
CA HIS A 423 19.54 -39.95 -12.83
C HIS A 423 19.87 -40.29 -11.36
N LEU A 424 19.37 -39.45 -10.44
CA LEU A 424 19.56 -39.59 -9.01
C LEU A 424 18.31 -40.16 -8.34
N GLU A 425 18.49 -40.85 -7.22
CA GLU A 425 17.36 -41.30 -6.41
C GLU A 425 16.68 -40.08 -5.76
N ARG A 426 15.36 -39.95 -5.98
CA ARG A 426 14.57 -38.85 -5.41
C ARG A 426 14.70 -38.77 -3.89
N ALA A 427 14.83 -39.92 -3.22
CA ALA A 427 14.98 -40.00 -1.77
C ALA A 427 16.24 -39.27 -1.29
N ASP A 428 17.34 -39.34 -2.04
CA ASP A 428 18.60 -38.68 -1.70
C ASP A 428 18.50 -37.16 -1.85
N LEU A 429 17.88 -36.70 -2.94
CA LEU A 429 17.61 -35.26 -3.15
C LEU A 429 16.66 -34.71 -2.09
N ARG A 430 15.65 -35.48 -1.68
CA ARG A 430 14.74 -35.10 -0.59
C ARG A 430 15.48 -34.98 0.74
N ALA A 431 16.35 -35.94 1.06
CA ALA A 431 17.15 -35.91 2.29
C ALA A 431 18.07 -34.68 2.33
N GLN A 432 18.72 -34.34 1.21
CA GLN A 432 19.53 -33.12 1.11
C GLN A 432 18.68 -31.86 1.27
N LEU A 433 17.51 -31.79 0.63
CA LEU A 433 16.58 -30.66 0.79
C LEU A 433 16.16 -30.48 2.26
N ASP A 434 15.77 -31.56 2.92
CA ASP A 434 15.37 -31.53 4.34
C ASP A 434 16.54 -31.09 5.24
N GLN A 435 17.79 -31.47 4.91
CA GLN A 435 18.98 -30.97 5.59
C GLN A 435 19.18 -29.47 5.38
N VAL A 436 18.99 -28.95 4.17
CA VAL A 436 19.09 -27.51 3.88
C VAL A 436 18.00 -26.72 4.62
N VAL A 437 16.76 -27.20 4.62
CA VAL A 437 15.65 -26.61 5.40
C VAL A 437 16.00 -26.53 6.89
N SER A 438 16.66 -27.56 7.44
CA SER A 438 17.08 -27.58 8.85
C SER A 438 18.18 -26.57 9.18
N GLN A 439 19.04 -26.21 8.21
CA GLN A 439 20.14 -25.27 8.38
C GLN A 439 19.72 -23.81 8.17
N VAL A 440 18.75 -23.57 7.28
CA VAL A 440 18.25 -22.22 6.96
C VAL A 440 17.31 -21.68 8.05
N GLY A 441 16.84 -22.53 8.97
CA GLY A 441 15.85 -22.19 9.99
C GLY A 441 14.45 -22.13 9.37
N ALA A 442 13.54 -22.97 9.86
CA ALA A 442 12.20 -23.07 9.28
C ALA A 442 11.43 -21.74 9.42
N PRO A 443 10.85 -21.21 8.34
CA PRO A 443 9.66 -20.37 8.44
C PRO A 443 8.55 -21.20 9.09
N ASP A 444 7.80 -20.63 10.04
CA ASP A 444 6.68 -21.33 10.68
C ASP A 444 5.71 -21.86 9.60
N PRO A 445 5.34 -23.15 9.64
CA PRO A 445 4.42 -23.70 8.66
C PRO A 445 3.02 -23.10 8.87
N PRO A 446 2.32 -22.64 7.81
CA PRO A 446 0.89 -22.41 7.92
C PRO A 446 0.19 -23.75 8.21
N PRO A 447 -0.81 -23.76 9.10
CA PRO A 447 -1.45 -25.00 9.53
C PRO A 447 -2.14 -25.69 8.35
N GLN A 448 -1.65 -26.86 7.97
CA GLN A 448 -2.32 -27.75 7.02
C GLN A 448 -3.54 -28.36 7.71
N ARG A 449 -4.74 -28.05 7.20
CA ARG A 449 -5.96 -28.82 7.50
C ARG A 449 -6.42 -29.49 6.22
N ASP A 450 -6.43 -30.82 6.26
CA ASP A 450 -7.11 -31.67 5.28
C ASP A 450 -8.57 -31.24 5.18
N VAL A 451 -9.01 -30.83 3.99
CA VAL A 451 -10.40 -30.44 3.73
C VAL A 451 -11.17 -31.69 3.30
N GLU A 452 -11.74 -32.41 4.27
CA GLU A 452 -13.01 -33.09 4.04
C GLU A 452 -14.11 -32.03 4.06
N VAL A 453 -14.78 -31.83 2.92
CA VAL A 453 -15.97 -30.98 2.84
C VAL A 453 -17.13 -31.66 3.58
N ARG A 454 -17.22 -31.40 4.89
CA ARG A 454 -18.44 -31.57 5.65
C ARG A 454 -19.16 -30.23 5.71
N ILE A 455 -20.37 -30.19 5.16
CA ILE A 455 -21.33 -29.12 5.40
C ILE A 455 -21.72 -29.19 6.88
N THR A 456 -21.04 -28.43 7.73
CA THR A 456 -21.47 -28.18 9.11
C THR A 456 -22.27 -26.88 9.19
N PRO A 457 -23.26 -26.77 10.09
CA PRO A 457 -23.96 -25.52 10.39
C PRO A 457 -22.96 -24.43 10.83
N PRO A 458 -23.31 -23.14 10.76
CA PRO A 458 -22.38 -22.05 11.06
C PRO A 458 -21.89 -22.19 12.50
N MET A 459 -20.62 -22.54 12.65
CA MET A 459 -19.90 -22.50 13.92
C MET A 459 -19.21 -21.15 14.05
N ASP A 460 -19.27 -20.62 15.26
CA ASP A 460 -18.79 -19.33 15.77
C ASP A 460 -17.65 -18.64 15.01
N SER A 461 -17.90 -17.34 14.78
CA SER A 461 -16.98 -16.22 14.58
C SER A 461 -15.47 -16.54 14.66
N GLY A 462 -14.82 -16.51 13.50
CA GLY A 462 -13.36 -16.46 13.40
C GLY A 462 -12.82 -15.08 13.82
N SER A 463 -11.98 -15.09 14.87
CA SER A 463 -11.20 -13.99 15.49
C SER A 463 -11.80 -13.38 16.76
N ASP A 464 -11.96 -14.18 17.81
CA ASP A 464 -12.22 -13.63 19.14
C ASP A 464 -10.92 -13.04 19.69
N ARG A 465 -10.62 -11.79 19.30
CA ARG A 465 -9.58 -10.98 19.93
C ARG A 465 -9.89 -10.97 21.43
N GLN A 466 -9.05 -11.64 22.21
CA GLN A 466 -9.34 -11.88 23.61
C GLN A 466 -9.13 -10.60 24.43
N TYR A 467 -10.18 -9.81 24.56
CA TYR A 467 -10.16 -8.56 25.31
C TYR A 467 -10.01 -8.81 26.80
N SER A 468 -9.22 -7.96 27.48
CA SER A 468 -9.14 -7.94 28.93
C SER A 468 -10.50 -7.59 29.55
N GLN A 469 -10.73 -7.92 30.83
CA GLN A 469 -11.99 -7.57 31.50
C GLN A 469 -12.25 -6.05 31.49
N VAL A 470 -11.18 -5.25 31.67
CA VAL A 470 -11.24 -3.79 31.59
C VAL A 470 -11.64 -3.35 30.19
N GLU A 471 -10.96 -3.87 29.17
CA GLU A 471 -11.23 -3.49 27.79
C GLU A 471 -12.65 -3.91 27.33
N LYS A 472 -13.16 -5.05 27.80
CA LYS A 472 -14.56 -5.44 27.58
C LYS A 472 -15.53 -4.43 28.18
N ALA A 473 -15.27 -3.97 29.41
CA ALA A 473 -16.08 -2.94 30.07
C ALA A 473 -16.00 -1.60 29.33
N GLU A 474 -14.82 -1.18 28.88
CA GLU A 474 -14.64 0.06 28.11
C GLU A 474 -15.37 0.03 26.78
N ARG A 475 -15.24 -1.06 26.00
CA ARG A 475 -15.91 -1.23 24.71
C ARG A 475 -17.44 -1.21 24.85
N LEU A 476 -17.96 -1.94 25.83
CA LEU A 476 -19.39 -1.99 26.11
C LEU A 476 -19.92 -0.63 26.58
N LEU A 477 -19.24 0.02 27.53
CA LEU A 477 -19.65 1.31 28.03
C LEU A 477 -19.61 2.39 26.94
N LEU A 478 -18.58 2.37 26.09
CA LEU A 478 -18.48 3.27 24.94
C LEU A 478 -19.63 3.03 23.93
N TYR A 479 -19.93 1.76 23.62
CA TYR A 479 -21.08 1.42 22.79
C TYR A 479 -22.39 1.96 23.38
N ARG A 480 -22.65 1.71 24.67
CA ARG A 480 -23.86 2.21 25.35
C ARG A 480 -23.92 3.74 25.35
N ALA A 481 -22.79 4.42 25.59
CA ALA A 481 -22.73 5.88 25.58
C ALA A 481 -23.09 6.47 24.21
N LEU A 482 -22.68 5.83 23.12
CA LEU A 482 -22.99 6.29 21.76
C LEU A 482 -24.46 6.04 21.39
N HIS A 483 -25.04 4.91 21.83
CA HIS A 483 -26.40 4.51 21.42
C HIS A 483 -27.51 4.92 22.39
N ASP A 484 -27.19 5.31 23.63
CA ASP A 484 -28.15 5.65 24.67
C ASP A 484 -27.85 7.01 25.32
N HIS A 485 -28.72 7.98 25.07
CA HIS A 485 -28.57 9.35 25.56
C HIS A 485 -28.57 9.46 27.10
N VAL A 486 -29.22 8.53 27.80
CA VAL A 486 -29.22 8.51 29.27
C VAL A 486 -27.83 8.15 29.78
N VAL A 487 -27.18 7.16 29.16
CA VAL A 487 -25.81 6.75 29.49
C VAL A 487 -24.84 7.87 29.15
N TRP A 488 -24.97 8.48 27.98
CA TRP A 488 -24.16 9.65 27.58
C TRP A 488 -24.22 10.77 28.62
N THR A 489 -25.44 11.18 29.01
CA THR A 489 -25.65 12.27 29.96
C THR A 489 -25.06 11.95 31.34
N LYS A 490 -25.17 10.69 31.78
CA LYS A 490 -24.58 10.24 33.04
C LYS A 490 -23.06 10.34 33.02
N LEU A 491 -22.40 9.83 31.98
CA LEU A 491 -20.94 9.89 31.86
C LEU A 491 -20.45 11.33 31.77
N HIS A 492 -21.13 12.17 30.99
CA HIS A 492 -20.75 13.57 30.81
C HIS A 492 -20.91 14.40 32.10
N ALA A 493 -21.82 14.01 33.00
CA ALA A 493 -21.96 14.64 34.32
C ALA A 493 -20.85 14.24 35.32
N MET A 494 -20.09 13.17 35.04
CA MET A 494 -19.02 12.68 35.92
C MET A 494 -17.69 13.35 35.60
N THR A 495 -17.33 14.39 36.35
CA THR A 495 -16.10 15.18 36.13
C THR A 495 -14.80 14.42 36.31
N SER A 496 -14.82 13.26 36.99
CA SER A 496 -13.64 12.43 37.24
C SER A 496 -13.56 11.16 36.39
N PHE A 497 -14.51 10.96 35.46
CA PHE A 497 -14.51 9.77 34.62
C PHE A 497 -13.63 9.97 33.38
N ASN A 498 -12.80 8.97 33.09
CA ASN A 498 -12.09 8.81 31.82
C ASN A 498 -12.01 7.32 31.51
N PHE A 499 -12.05 6.98 30.22
CA PHE A 499 -11.59 5.68 29.74
C PHE A 499 -10.08 5.55 30.02
N VAL A 500 -9.67 4.32 30.38
CA VAL A 500 -8.29 3.94 30.67
C VAL A 500 -7.49 3.89 29.37
N ASP A 501 -8.08 3.31 28.32
CA ASP A 501 -7.46 3.27 27.01
C ASP A 501 -7.57 4.63 26.29
N GLN A 502 -6.45 5.06 25.72
CA GLN A 502 -6.35 6.36 25.06
C GLN A 502 -7.20 6.43 23.79
N GLU A 503 -7.36 5.33 23.06
CA GLU A 503 -8.17 5.28 21.84
C GLU A 503 -9.66 5.42 22.19
N TYR A 504 -10.14 4.71 23.22
CA TYR A 504 -11.52 4.83 23.68
C TYR A 504 -11.82 6.22 24.26
N GLN A 505 -10.89 6.80 25.02
CA GLN A 505 -11.05 8.16 25.54
C GLN A 505 -11.10 9.19 24.41
N LEU A 506 -10.26 9.05 23.38
CA LEU A 506 -10.24 9.94 22.24
C LEU A 506 -11.54 9.83 21.43
N ILE A 507 -12.05 8.62 21.21
CA ILE A 507 -13.34 8.38 20.55
C ILE A 507 -14.48 9.05 21.34
N TYR A 508 -14.53 8.86 22.66
CA TYR A 508 -15.53 9.49 23.52
C TYR A 508 -15.48 11.02 23.42
N THR A 509 -14.28 11.61 23.43
CA THR A 509 -14.09 13.05 23.28
C THR A 509 -14.54 13.54 21.89
N LEU A 510 -14.27 12.80 20.83
CA LEU A 510 -14.72 13.14 19.48
C LEU A 510 -16.25 13.00 19.34
N ALA A 511 -16.87 12.05 20.03
CA ALA A 511 -18.31 11.87 20.09
C ALA A 511 -19.02 13.08 20.70
N GLU A 512 -18.41 13.79 21.65
CA GLU A 512 -18.95 15.04 22.19
C GLU A 512 -19.07 16.11 21.09
N GLY A 513 -18.02 16.28 20.28
CA GLY A 513 -18.06 17.15 19.12
C GLY A 513 -19.13 16.74 18.10
N TYR A 514 -19.28 15.42 17.89
CA TYR A 514 -20.30 14.88 16.99
C TYR A 514 -21.72 15.17 17.49
N PHE A 515 -22.03 14.96 18.77
CA PHE A 515 -23.36 15.22 19.33
C PHE A 515 -23.74 16.71 19.39
N ASN A 516 -22.76 17.60 19.33
CA ASN A 516 -23.01 19.05 19.18
C ASN A 516 -23.50 19.42 17.77
N ILE A 517 -23.23 18.58 16.77
CA ILE A 517 -23.61 18.79 15.37
C ILE A 517 -24.84 17.94 15.01
N TYR A 518 -24.84 16.67 15.45
CA TYR A 518 -25.85 15.67 15.14
C TYR A 518 -26.62 15.29 16.41
N GLN A 519 -27.96 15.35 16.38
CA GLN A 519 -28.79 15.04 17.56
C GLN A 519 -28.87 13.54 17.88
N GLN A 520 -28.56 12.69 16.91
CA GLN A 520 -28.65 11.23 17.02
C GLN A 520 -27.36 10.60 16.51
N TYR A 521 -27.01 9.46 17.10
CA TYR A 521 -25.86 8.68 16.68
C TYR A 521 -26.22 7.76 15.52
N GLU A 522 -25.49 7.92 14.41
CA GLU A 522 -25.54 7.00 13.27
C GLU A 522 -24.11 6.50 12.98
N SER A 523 -23.90 5.19 13.05
CA SER A 523 -22.57 4.58 12.96
C SER A 523 -21.83 5.00 11.68
N ALA A 524 -22.50 4.98 10.53
CA ALA A 524 -21.88 5.38 9.27
C ALA A 524 -21.45 6.85 9.26
N ASN A 525 -22.25 7.75 9.84
CA ASN A 525 -22.00 9.19 9.92
C ASN A 525 -20.85 9.50 10.86
N PHE A 526 -20.83 8.84 12.01
CA PHE A 526 -19.73 8.98 12.94
C PHE A 526 -18.39 8.54 12.32
N LEU A 527 -18.37 7.49 11.49
CA LEU A 527 -17.14 7.07 10.80
C LEU A 527 -16.59 8.13 9.84
N ASP A 528 -17.43 8.89 9.15
CA ASP A 528 -16.98 9.99 8.29
C ASP A 528 -16.49 11.20 9.09
N TYR A 529 -17.10 11.43 10.26
CA TYR A 529 -16.69 12.48 11.18
C TYR A 529 -15.29 12.23 11.77
N LEU A 530 -14.95 10.97 12.06
CA LEU A 530 -13.60 10.59 12.49
C LEU A 530 -12.59 10.83 11.36
N GLN A 531 -11.47 11.50 11.63
CA GLN A 531 -10.41 11.73 10.64
C GLN A 531 -9.34 10.62 10.63
N ASP A 532 -9.25 9.85 11.70
CA ASP A 532 -8.23 8.82 11.92
C ASP A 532 -8.75 7.44 11.51
N ASP A 533 -8.02 6.77 10.61
CA ASP A 533 -8.40 5.45 10.08
C ASP A 533 -8.34 4.33 11.13
N ASN A 534 -7.48 4.43 12.14
CA ASN A 534 -7.40 3.46 13.24
C ASN A 534 -8.63 3.57 14.14
N LEU A 535 -9.02 4.79 14.53
CA LEU A 535 -10.24 5.01 15.33
C LEU A 535 -11.50 4.51 14.62
N ARG A 536 -11.56 4.66 13.29
CA ARG A 536 -12.64 4.09 12.47
C ARG A 536 -12.70 2.57 12.60
N GLN A 537 -11.58 1.86 12.53
CA GLN A 537 -11.57 0.40 12.71
C GLN A 537 -11.99 -0.02 14.11
N VAL A 538 -11.57 0.73 15.14
CA VAL A 538 -11.98 0.48 16.52
C VAL A 538 -13.50 0.59 16.65
N ILE A 539 -14.11 1.67 16.15
CA ILE A 539 -15.57 1.84 16.17
C ILE A 539 -16.28 0.74 15.38
N VAL A 540 -15.82 0.41 14.17
CA VAL A 540 -16.43 -0.67 13.41
C VAL A 540 -16.40 -1.99 14.18
N SER A 541 -15.28 -2.30 14.85
CA SER A 541 -15.16 -3.51 15.68
C SER A 541 -16.14 -3.52 16.86
N ILE A 542 -16.37 -2.36 17.50
CA ILE A 542 -17.31 -2.22 18.62
C ILE A 542 -18.75 -2.36 18.10
N GLU A 543 -19.05 -1.74 16.95
CA GLU A 543 -20.36 -1.83 16.32
C GLU A 543 -20.71 -3.23 15.81
N MET A 544 -19.71 -4.03 15.45
CA MET A 544 -19.93 -5.41 15.02
C MET A 544 -20.01 -6.41 16.16
N ALA A 545 -19.70 -6.00 17.39
CA ALA A 545 -19.82 -6.86 18.56
C ALA A 545 -21.28 -7.19 18.88
N ASP A 546 -21.52 -8.39 19.41
CA ASP A 546 -22.85 -8.88 19.75
C ASP A 546 -23.29 -8.34 21.12
N TYR A 547 -23.75 -7.08 21.13
CA TYR A 547 -24.37 -6.46 22.29
C TYR A 547 -25.90 -6.55 22.22
N THR A 548 -26.55 -6.73 23.36
CA THR A 548 -28.00 -6.70 23.45
C THR A 548 -28.54 -5.32 23.05
N SER A 549 -29.71 -5.28 22.42
CA SER A 549 -30.32 -4.00 22.02
C SER A 549 -30.84 -3.17 23.19
N GLU A 550 -31.10 -3.79 24.33
CA GLU A 550 -31.58 -3.13 25.55
C GLU A 550 -30.41 -2.75 26.45
N THR A 551 -30.34 -1.48 26.83
CA THR A 551 -29.38 -0.97 27.83
C THR A 551 -29.90 -1.30 29.23
N SER A 552 -29.06 -1.95 30.04
CA SER A 552 -29.29 -2.07 31.48
C SER A 552 -28.43 -1.07 32.25
N MET A 553 -29.03 -0.26 33.12
CA MET A 553 -28.24 0.65 33.96
C MET A 553 -27.38 -0.08 34.97
N GLU A 554 -27.76 -1.30 35.39
CA GLU A 554 -26.91 -2.14 36.26
C GLU A 554 -25.62 -2.55 35.53
N GLU A 555 -25.71 -2.92 34.24
CA GLU A 555 -24.56 -3.24 33.38
C GLU A 555 -23.62 -2.03 33.23
N VAL A 556 -24.19 -0.82 33.10
CA VAL A 556 -23.44 0.44 33.02
C VAL A 556 -22.68 0.72 34.31
N GLU A 557 -23.32 0.54 35.48
CA GLU A 557 -22.66 0.72 36.78
C GLU A 557 -21.54 -0.30 37.00
N ASP A 558 -21.74 -1.55 36.57
CA ASP A 558 -20.71 -2.58 36.63
C ASP A 558 -19.48 -2.22 35.78
N CYS A 559 -19.70 -1.72 34.55
CA CYS A 559 -18.61 -1.25 33.70
C CYS A 559 -17.87 -0.06 34.34
N LEU A 560 -18.61 0.92 34.88
CA LEU A 560 -18.04 2.08 35.56
C LEU A 560 -17.15 1.68 36.73
N ARG A 561 -17.62 0.75 37.57
CA ARG A 561 -16.83 0.22 38.69
C ARG A 561 -15.52 -0.39 38.21
N ILE A 562 -15.56 -1.27 37.20
CA ILE A 562 -14.38 -1.92 36.65
C ILE A 562 -13.36 -0.89 36.14
N ILE A 563 -13.81 0.11 35.37
CA ILE A 563 -12.94 1.11 34.74
C ILE A 563 -12.34 2.05 35.78
N MET A 564 -13.14 2.55 36.71
CA MET A 564 -12.72 3.54 37.71
C MET A 564 -11.79 2.96 38.79
N GLU A 565 -11.77 1.64 38.98
CA GLU A 565 -10.83 0.96 39.88
C GLU A 565 -9.42 0.81 39.29
N VAL A 566 -9.24 0.88 37.96
CA VAL A 566 -7.94 0.62 37.31
C VAL A 566 -6.84 1.60 37.72
N PRO A 567 -7.05 2.94 37.73
CA PRO A 567 -6.01 3.88 38.14
C PRO A 567 -5.50 3.60 39.56
N LEU A 568 -6.41 3.21 40.47
CA LEU A 568 -6.07 2.85 41.85
C LEU A 568 -5.22 1.58 41.90
N HIS A 569 -5.60 0.54 41.15
CA HIS A 569 -4.82 -0.71 41.05
C HIS A 569 -3.42 -0.49 40.44
N GLN A 570 -3.31 0.33 39.40
CA GLN A 570 -2.02 0.69 38.80
C GLN A 570 -1.13 1.44 39.80
N GLU A 571 -1.68 2.39 40.55
CA GLU A 571 -0.93 3.14 41.55
C GLU A 571 -0.44 2.24 42.71
N ILE A 572 -1.27 1.27 43.12
CA ILE A 572 -0.88 0.24 44.10
C ILE A 572 0.29 -0.60 43.57
N GLY A 573 0.20 -1.09 42.33
CA GLY A 573 1.26 -1.91 41.71
C GLY A 573 2.58 -1.15 41.55
N GLN A 574 2.54 0.10 41.07
CA GLN A 574 3.72 0.96 40.96
C GLN A 574 4.35 1.24 42.32
N THR A 575 3.53 1.52 43.34
CA THR A 575 4.02 1.75 44.72
C THR A 575 4.68 0.48 45.28
N GLN A 576 4.11 -0.70 45.04
CA GLN A 576 4.71 -1.98 45.44
C GLN A 576 6.04 -2.27 44.73
N MET A 577 6.17 -1.95 43.43
CA MET A 577 7.45 -2.08 42.72
C MET A 577 8.50 -1.09 43.23
N ALA A 578 8.09 0.15 43.51
CA ALA A 578 8.97 1.16 44.08
C ALA A 578 9.47 0.76 45.48
N ILE A 579 8.62 0.16 46.30
CA ILE A 579 9.00 -0.43 47.61
C ILE A 579 10.09 -1.50 47.40
N LYS A 580 9.87 -2.47 46.51
CA LYS A 580 10.88 -3.52 46.22
C LYS A 580 12.21 -2.95 45.73
N ASN A 581 12.19 -1.84 44.99
CA ASN A 581 13.41 -1.18 44.53
C ASN A 581 14.12 -0.42 45.65
N ALA A 582 13.38 0.29 46.52
CA ALA A 582 13.92 0.95 47.70
C ALA A 582 14.54 -0.06 48.68
N GLU A 583 13.91 -1.23 48.88
CA GLU A 583 14.46 -2.34 49.67
C GLU A 583 15.79 -2.84 49.11
N ARG A 584 15.90 -3.00 47.78
CA ARG A 584 17.13 -3.44 47.11
C ARG A 584 18.26 -2.42 47.21
N GLN A 585 17.93 -1.14 47.27
CA GLN A 585 18.90 -0.04 47.34
C GLN A 585 19.29 0.34 48.78
N GLY A 586 18.61 -0.22 49.79
CA GLY A 586 18.85 0.11 51.20
C GLY A 586 18.39 1.52 51.60
N ASP A 587 17.47 2.11 50.83
CA ASP A 587 16.91 3.44 51.10
C ASP A 587 15.71 3.34 52.06
N PHE A 588 16.01 3.35 53.35
CA PHE A 588 15.03 3.17 54.43
C PHE A 588 14.05 4.34 54.57
N GLU A 589 14.43 5.54 54.14
CA GLU A 589 13.56 6.72 54.21
C GLU A 589 12.46 6.63 53.15
N THR A 590 12.86 6.41 51.89
CA THR A 590 11.93 6.18 50.77
C THR A 590 11.04 4.94 51.00
N LEU A 591 11.58 3.88 51.61
CA LEU A 591 10.82 2.68 51.95
C LEU A 591 9.66 2.99 52.91
N THR A 592 9.90 3.80 53.93
CA THR A 592 8.90 4.13 54.96
C THR A 592 7.79 4.98 54.35
N GLU A 593 8.14 5.96 53.51
CA GLU A 593 7.18 6.82 52.81
C GLU A 593 6.29 6.04 51.83
N LEU A 594 6.88 5.18 51.01
CA LEU A 594 6.14 4.37 50.03
C LEU A 594 5.24 3.34 50.71
N THR A 595 5.66 2.78 51.85
CA THR A 595 4.83 1.85 52.64
C THR A 595 3.61 2.56 53.24
N ALA A 596 3.78 3.78 53.77
CA ALA A 596 2.67 4.58 54.25
C ALA A 596 1.72 5.00 53.11
N LYS A 597 2.26 5.29 51.92
CA LYS A 597 1.47 5.53 50.70
C LYS A 597 0.65 4.29 50.32
N LEU A 598 1.26 3.11 50.31
CA LEU A 598 0.58 1.85 50.00
C LEU A 598 -0.59 1.56 50.95
N ILE A 599 -0.42 1.78 52.26
CA ILE A 599 -1.51 1.58 53.25
C ILE A 599 -2.70 2.50 52.94
N LYS A 600 -2.45 3.78 52.61
CA LYS A 600 -3.52 4.72 52.23
C LYS A 600 -4.24 4.29 50.94
N LEU A 601 -3.50 3.79 49.95
CA LEU A 601 -4.08 3.29 48.70
C LEU A 601 -4.93 2.04 48.93
N LEU A 602 -4.48 1.10 49.77
CA LEU A 602 -5.23 -0.10 50.14
C LEU A 602 -6.48 0.23 50.97
N GLN A 603 -6.44 1.24 51.84
CA GLN A 603 -7.62 1.72 52.56
C GLN A 603 -8.65 2.30 51.57
N LYS A 604 -8.20 3.08 50.58
CA LYS A 604 -9.04 3.65 49.53
C LYS A 604 -9.69 2.55 48.66
N GLN A 605 -9.00 1.44 48.43
CA GLN A 605 -9.52 0.26 47.72
C GLN A 605 -10.61 -0.48 48.52
N GLN A 606 -10.61 -0.38 49.85
CA GLN A 606 -11.64 -0.99 50.71
C GLN A 606 -12.87 -0.10 50.91
N THR A 607 -12.82 1.18 50.51
CA THR A 607 -13.89 2.16 50.71
C THR A 607 -14.66 2.52 49.43
N ASN A 608 -14.13 2.14 48.27
CA ASN A 608 -14.82 2.12 46.97
C ASN A 608 -15.38 0.73 46.72
#